data_AF-A0A2X4UEK7-F1
#
_entry.id   AF-A0A2X4UEK7-F1
#
_cell.length_a   1.000
_cell.length_b   1.000
_cell.length_c   1.000
_cell.angle_alpha   90.00
_cell.angle_beta   90.00
_cell.angle_gamma   90.00
#
_symmetry.space_group_name_H-M   'P 1'
#
loop_
_entity.id
_entity.type
_entity.pdbx_description
1 polymer ?
#
loop_
_entity_poly.entity_id
_entity_poly.type
_entity_poly.pdbx_seq_one_letter_code
_entity_poly.pdbx_strand_id
1 'polypeptide(L)'
;MIKVKLYKTDMPVSANYIKERVNNNLYDEQKGFGFHIIKDDDDLEVMFTLRSVNKQQVEYANGEHSEIETVSYLNVKFCIMFGKGIAMYALNPPLSMKIPYAMIHKIFGESSGLKPIEIDLKKLVIDFRTNSI
;
A
#
# COMPACT_ATOMS: atom_id res chain seq x y z
N MET A 1 4.63 -4.42 -17.31
CA MET A 1 5.65 -4.87 -16.34
C MET A 1 5.10 -4.66 -14.94
N ILE A 2 4.95 -5.72 -14.14
CA ILE A 2 4.44 -5.63 -12.76
C ILE A 2 5.59 -5.19 -11.86
N LYS A 3 5.36 -4.18 -11.02
CA LYS A 3 6.31 -3.77 -9.97
C LYS A 3 5.85 -4.35 -8.64
N VAL A 4 6.78 -4.89 -7.86
CA VAL A 4 6.48 -5.46 -6.54
C VAL A 4 7.42 -4.84 -5.52
N LYS A 5 6.92 -4.48 -4.35
CA LYS A 5 7.73 -4.06 -3.20
C LYS A 5 7.45 -4.97 -2.02
N LEU A 6 8.48 -5.64 -1.52
CA LEU A 6 8.39 -6.61 -0.42
C LEU A 6 8.64 -5.94 0.92
N TYR A 7 7.97 -6.43 1.96
CA TYR A 7 8.07 -5.96 3.32
C TYR A 7 8.22 -7.13 4.28
N LYS A 8 9.02 -6.90 5.32
CA LYS A 8 9.19 -7.82 6.45
C LYS A 8 8.79 -7.13 7.75
N THR A 9 8.47 -7.93 8.76
CA THR A 9 8.25 -7.47 10.14
C THR A 9 9.33 -8.07 11.02
N ASP A 10 9.63 -7.42 12.14
CA ASP A 10 10.56 -7.96 13.13
C ASP A 10 9.85 -8.96 14.08
N MET A 11 8.52 -8.86 14.19
CA MET A 11 7.68 -9.77 14.96
C MET A 11 6.61 -10.41 14.08
N PRO A 12 6.28 -11.70 14.27
CA PRO A 12 5.13 -12.30 13.61
C PRO A 12 3.85 -11.63 14.09
N VAL A 13 3.00 -11.19 13.17
CA VAL A 13 1.71 -10.57 13.49
C VAL A 13 0.59 -11.58 13.25
N SER A 14 -0.34 -11.70 14.20
CA SER A 14 -1.43 -12.66 14.08
C SER A 14 -2.44 -12.23 13.01
N ALA A 15 -3.00 -13.21 12.29
CA ALA A 15 -3.98 -12.95 11.25
C ALA A 15 -5.23 -12.23 11.80
N ASN A 16 -5.74 -12.68 12.95
CA ASN A 16 -6.91 -12.07 13.59
C ASN A 16 -6.66 -10.60 13.94
N TYR A 17 -5.48 -10.26 14.46
CA TYR A 17 -5.11 -8.87 14.79
C TYR A 17 -5.10 -7.97 13.56
N ILE A 18 -4.50 -8.44 12.46
CA ILE A 18 -4.49 -7.70 11.18
C ILE A 18 -5.91 -7.52 10.65
N LYS A 19 -6.70 -8.59 10.59
CA LYS A 19 -8.08 -8.57 10.07
C LYS A 19 -8.96 -7.61 10.86
N GLU A 20 -8.89 -7.65 12.19
CA GLU A 20 -9.61 -6.72 13.05
C GLU A 20 -9.24 -5.27 12.75
N ARG A 21 -7.94 -4.96 12.62
CA ARG A 21 -7.49 -3.61 12.30
C ARG A 21 -7.89 -3.14 10.90
N VAL A 22 -7.87 -4.03 9.90
CA VAL A 22 -8.38 -3.72 8.57
C VAL A 22 -9.86 -3.39 8.63
N ASN A 23 -10.66 -4.21 9.31
CA ASN A 23 -12.10 -3.97 9.50
C ASN A 23 -12.37 -2.62 10.20
N ASN A 24 -11.54 -2.23 11.17
CA ASN A 24 -11.63 -0.94 11.85
C ASN A 24 -11.14 0.25 11.01
N ASN A 25 -10.51 0.03 9.86
CA ASN A 25 -10.00 1.06 8.96
C ASN A 25 -10.49 0.83 7.52
N LEU A 26 -11.70 0.27 7.35
CA LEU A 26 -12.33 0.14 6.04
C LEU A 26 -12.54 1.52 5.39
N TYR A 27 -12.59 1.52 4.06
CA TYR A 27 -12.83 2.72 3.28
C TYR A 27 -14.15 3.39 3.69
N ASP A 28 -14.05 4.69 3.92
CA ASP A 28 -15.15 5.54 4.33
C ASP A 28 -15.25 6.69 3.33
N GLU A 29 -16.40 6.80 2.65
CA GLU A 29 -16.63 7.83 1.62
C GLU A 29 -16.54 9.25 2.17
N GLN A 30 -16.95 9.48 3.42
CA GLN A 30 -16.92 10.79 4.06
C GLN A 30 -15.49 11.19 4.41
N LYS A 31 -14.69 10.24 4.90
CA LYS A 31 -13.24 10.46 5.15
C LYS A 31 -12.44 10.53 3.86
N GLY A 32 -12.91 9.86 2.81
CA GLY A 32 -12.25 9.75 1.52
C GLY A 32 -11.03 8.82 1.51
N PHE A 33 -10.84 7.97 2.53
CA PHE A 33 -9.75 6.98 2.52
C PHE A 33 -10.05 5.75 3.38
N GLY A 34 -9.30 4.68 3.14
CA GLY A 34 -9.30 3.46 3.95
C GLY A 34 -9.05 2.21 3.11
N PHE A 35 -9.36 1.04 3.65
CA PHE A 35 -9.10 -0.24 3.01
C PHE A 35 -10.37 -0.91 2.46
N HIS A 36 -10.23 -1.60 1.34
CA HIS A 36 -11.19 -2.60 0.88
C HIS A 36 -10.56 -3.99 1.04
N ILE A 37 -11.32 -4.95 1.52
CA ILE A 37 -10.92 -6.36 1.51
C ILE A 37 -11.26 -6.91 0.13
N ILE A 38 -10.25 -7.37 -0.61
CA ILE A 38 -10.40 -7.96 -1.94
C ILE A 38 -10.54 -9.47 -1.85
N LYS A 39 -9.74 -10.09 -0.99
CA LYS A 39 -9.70 -11.54 -0.77
C LYS A 39 -9.26 -11.83 0.66
N ASP A 40 -9.92 -12.80 1.31
CA ASP A 40 -9.61 -13.21 2.68
C ASP A 40 -9.58 -14.74 2.82
N ASP A 41 -8.56 -15.37 2.24
CA ASP A 41 -8.33 -16.82 2.34
C ASP A 41 -7.08 -17.08 3.23
N ASP A 42 -6.08 -17.82 2.72
CA ASP A 42 -4.81 -18.10 3.39
C ASP A 42 -3.93 -16.85 3.55
N ASP A 43 -3.93 -15.99 2.53
CA ASP A 43 -3.31 -14.67 2.54
C ASP A 43 -4.43 -13.61 2.41
N LEU A 44 -4.22 -12.44 3.01
CA LEU A 44 -5.19 -11.33 2.99
C LEU A 44 -4.81 -10.31 1.91
N GLU A 45 -5.66 -10.12 0.90
CA GLU A 45 -5.50 -9.06 -0.10
C GLU A 45 -6.40 -7.87 0.24
N VAL A 46 -5.78 -6.71 0.41
CA VAL A 46 -6.48 -5.44 0.66
C VAL A 46 -6.06 -4.37 -0.33
N MET A 47 -6.97 -3.46 -0.63
CA MET A 47 -6.71 -2.28 -1.44
C MET A 47 -6.89 -1.03 -0.59
N PHE A 48 -5.81 -0.28 -0.40
CA PHE A 48 -5.90 1.06 0.17
C PHE A 48 -6.35 2.04 -0.90
N THR A 49 -7.41 2.78 -0.62
CA THR A 49 -7.94 3.83 -1.49
C THR A 49 -7.79 5.18 -0.78
N LEU A 50 -7.32 6.20 -1.50
CA LEU A 50 -7.31 7.60 -1.07
C LEU A 50 -7.92 8.46 -2.17
N ARG A 51 -9.04 9.10 -1.85
CA ARG A 51 -9.71 10.11 -2.67
C ARG A 51 -9.05 11.46 -2.45
N SER A 52 -8.83 12.20 -3.52
CA SER A 52 -8.33 13.57 -3.49
C SER A 52 -9.15 14.43 -4.43
N VAL A 53 -9.63 15.57 -3.92
CA VAL A 53 -10.40 16.55 -4.68
C VAL A 53 -9.53 17.78 -4.88
N ASN A 54 -9.34 18.17 -6.13
CA ASN A 54 -8.63 19.38 -6.49
C ASN A 54 -9.59 20.33 -7.20
N LYS A 55 -9.67 21.58 -6.73
CA LYS A 55 -10.49 22.63 -7.36
C LYS A 55 -9.54 23.65 -7.97
N GLN A 56 -9.75 23.94 -9.24
CA GLN A 56 -8.98 24.93 -9.98
C GLN A 56 -9.93 25.96 -10.57
N GLN A 57 -9.67 27.24 -10.29
CA GLN A 57 -10.35 28.34 -10.97
C GLN A 57 -9.62 28.66 -12.27
N VAL A 58 -10.38 28.83 -13.34
CA VAL A 58 -9.90 29.20 -14.67
C VAL A 58 -10.59 30.50 -15.06
N GLU A 59 -9.79 31.51 -15.38
CA GLU A 59 -10.26 32.73 -16.03
C GLU A 59 -10.01 32.61 -17.53
N TYR A 60 -11.05 32.81 -18.32
CA TYR A 60 -10.97 32.79 -19.78
C TYR A 60 -10.55 34.16 -20.31
N ALA A 61 -10.07 34.20 -21.56
CA ALA A 61 -9.64 35.44 -22.20
C ALA A 61 -10.76 36.50 -22.35
N ASN A 62 -12.02 36.11 -22.21
CA ASN A 62 -13.19 37.00 -22.20
C ASN A 62 -13.55 37.52 -20.79
N GLY A 63 -12.75 37.20 -19.76
CA GLY A 63 -12.99 37.59 -18.37
C GLY A 63 -14.04 36.73 -17.64
N GLU A 64 -14.57 35.69 -18.27
CA GLU A 64 -15.43 34.73 -17.58
C GLU A 64 -14.59 33.81 -16.67
N HIS A 65 -15.18 33.40 -15.54
CA HIS A 65 -14.57 32.45 -14.62
C HIS A 65 -15.29 31.11 -14.64
N SER A 66 -14.56 30.02 -14.48
CA SER A 66 -15.11 28.69 -14.22
C SER A 66 -14.31 27.97 -13.15
N GLU A 67 -15.00 27.13 -12.37
CA GLU A 67 -14.36 26.21 -11.42
C GLU A 67 -14.34 24.81 -12.02
N ILE A 68 -13.15 24.23 -12.12
CA ILE A 68 -12.95 22.83 -12.49
C ILE A 68 -12.66 22.05 -11.22
N GLU A 69 -13.53 21.11 -10.87
CA GLU A 69 -13.28 20.15 -9.81
C GLU A 69 -12.79 18.82 -10.42
N THR A 70 -11.61 18.37 -10.01
CA THR A 70 -11.05 17.08 -10.37
C THR A 70 -11.04 16.16 -9.16
N VAL A 71 -11.70 15.01 -9.29
CA VAL A 71 -11.67 13.96 -8.27
C VAL A 71 -10.74 12.84 -8.75
N SER A 72 -9.75 12.51 -7.95
CA SER A 72 -8.77 11.46 -8.23
C SER A 72 -8.74 10.43 -7.11
N TYR A 73 -8.40 9.19 -7.45
CA TYR A 73 -8.30 8.07 -6.52
C TYR A 73 -6.93 7.41 -6.65
N LEU A 74 -6.20 7.34 -5.54
CA LEU A 74 -5.01 6.53 -5.43
C LEU A 74 -5.38 5.16 -4.85
N ASN A 75 -5.17 4.11 -5.63
CA ASN A 75 -5.40 2.73 -5.23
C ASN A 75 -4.07 1.98 -5.11
N VAL A 76 -3.80 1.39 -3.94
CA VAL A 76 -2.60 0.58 -3.70
C VAL A 76 -3.00 -0.77 -3.15
N LYS A 77 -2.65 -1.84 -3.87
CA LYS A 77 -2.91 -3.22 -3.44
C LYS A 77 -1.79 -3.73 -2.55
N PHE A 78 -2.17 -4.30 -1.42
CA PHE A 78 -1.31 -4.98 -0.48
C PHE A 78 -1.78 -6.42 -0.31
N CYS A 79 -0.84 -7.36 -0.35
CA CYS A 79 -1.08 -8.76 -0.02
C CYS A 79 -0.28 -9.09 1.23
N ILE A 80 -0.99 -9.37 2.31
CA ILE A 80 -0.45 -9.70 3.62
C ILE A 80 -0.38 -11.21 3.73
N MET A 81 0.81 -11.71 4.07
CA MET A 81 1.10 -13.13 4.13
C MET A 81 1.29 -13.54 5.59
N PHE A 82 0.57 -14.58 6.01
CA PHE A 82 0.65 -15.10 7.37
C PHE A 82 1.55 -16.33 7.43
N GLY A 83 2.40 -16.43 8.46
CA GLY A 83 3.27 -17.60 8.68
C GLY A 83 4.42 -17.76 7.67
N LYS A 84 4.69 -16.75 6.83
CA LYS A 84 5.79 -16.75 5.84
C LYS A 84 6.90 -15.79 6.28
N GLY A 85 8.12 -15.99 5.77
CA GLY A 85 9.28 -15.12 6.07
C GLY A 85 9.19 -13.70 5.51
N ILE A 86 8.26 -13.46 4.58
CA ILE A 86 7.87 -12.14 4.09
C ILE A 86 6.49 -11.84 4.69
N ALA A 87 6.32 -10.65 5.25
CA ALA A 87 5.07 -10.27 5.91
C ALA A 87 4.03 -9.72 4.93
N MET A 88 4.48 -9.01 3.89
CA MET A 88 3.58 -8.38 2.92
C MET A 88 4.32 -8.01 1.63
N TYR A 89 3.57 -7.89 0.54
CA TYR A 89 4.02 -7.18 -0.66
C TYR A 89 2.99 -6.18 -1.18
N ALA A 90 3.46 -5.10 -1.80
CA ALA A 90 2.64 -4.15 -2.53
C ALA A 90 2.77 -4.36 -4.04
N LEU A 91 1.65 -4.38 -4.75
CA LEU A 91 1.59 -4.52 -6.22
C LEU A 91 1.46 -3.15 -6.89
N ASN A 92 2.29 -2.92 -7.90
CA ASN A 92 2.39 -1.68 -8.67
C ASN A 92 2.35 -0.43 -7.78
N PRO A 93 3.23 -0.33 -6.76
CA PRO A 93 3.19 0.79 -5.84
C PRO A 93 3.42 2.11 -6.60
N PRO A 94 2.71 3.20 -6.21
CA PRO A 94 2.98 4.54 -6.73
C PRO A 94 4.41 4.99 -6.39
N LEU A 95 4.85 6.05 -7.08
CA LEU A 95 6.16 6.66 -6.81
C LEU A 95 6.31 7.08 -5.35
N SER A 96 5.29 7.74 -4.80
CA SER A 96 5.22 8.09 -3.38
C SER A 96 4.39 7.08 -2.62
N MET A 97 5.04 6.32 -1.74
CA MET A 97 4.39 5.38 -0.83
C MET A 97 4.14 5.96 0.56
N LYS A 98 4.41 7.25 0.81
CA LYS A 98 4.38 7.83 2.16
C LYS A 98 3.06 7.59 2.90
N ILE A 99 1.93 7.96 2.29
CA ILE A 99 0.59 7.80 2.89
C ILE A 99 0.15 6.33 2.90
N PRO A 100 0.19 5.59 1.77
CA PRO A 100 -0.20 4.17 1.79
C PRO A 100 0.61 3.34 2.79
N TYR A 101 1.92 3.64 2.90
CA TYR A 101 2.79 2.97 3.85
C TYR A 101 2.44 3.31 5.31
N ALA A 102 2.18 4.58 5.64
CA ALA A 102 1.77 4.95 6.99
C ALA A 102 0.46 4.23 7.39
N MET A 103 -0.49 4.13 6.46
CA MET A 103 -1.76 3.46 6.70
C MET A 103 -1.60 1.97 6.91
N ILE A 104 -0.83 1.29 6.07
CA ILE A 104 -0.61 -0.16 6.25
C ILE A 104 0.28 -0.45 7.48
N HIS A 105 1.23 0.43 7.80
CA HIS A 105 2.02 0.34 9.03
C HIS A 105 1.13 0.44 10.28
N LYS A 106 0.11 1.29 10.27
CA LYS A 106 -0.90 1.36 11.34
C LYS A 106 -1.67 0.04 11.49
N ILE A 107 -1.98 -0.65 10.39
CA ILE A 107 -2.63 -1.98 10.42
C ILE A 107 -1.73 -3.00 11.10
N PHE A 108 -0.43 -3.04 10.75
CA PHE A 108 0.53 -3.93 11.40
C PHE A 108 0.84 -3.54 12.85
N GLY A 109 0.63 -2.28 13.21
CA GLY A 109 0.98 -1.72 14.51
C GLY A 109 2.39 -1.13 14.50
N GLU A 110 2.58 -0.02 15.22
CA GLU A 110 3.83 0.74 15.20
C GLU A 110 5.03 -0.05 15.71
N SER A 111 4.81 -1.01 16.61
CA SER A 111 5.83 -1.89 17.16
C SER A 111 6.15 -3.10 16.29
N SER A 112 5.46 -3.31 15.16
CA SER A 112 5.66 -4.48 14.28
C SER A 112 7.04 -4.51 13.60
N GLY A 113 7.72 -3.36 13.54
CA GLY A 113 8.97 -3.23 12.78
C GLY A 113 8.77 -3.46 11.27
N LEU A 114 7.53 -3.30 10.76
CA LEU A 114 7.24 -3.41 9.35
C LEU A 114 8.17 -2.46 8.58
N LYS A 115 8.94 -3.00 7.64
CA LYS A 115 9.89 -2.23 6.83
C LYS A 115 10.10 -2.88 5.46
N PRO A 116 10.41 -2.08 4.43
CA PRO A 116 10.73 -2.63 3.12
C PRO A 116 11.97 -3.53 3.21
N ILE A 117 11.97 -4.60 2.42
CA ILE A 117 13.16 -5.43 2.27
C ILE A 117 14.12 -4.69 1.34
N GLU A 118 15.31 -4.39 1.85
CA GLU A 118 16.43 -3.95 1.01
C GLU A 118 17.04 -5.18 0.34
N ILE A 119 16.88 -5.25 -0.97
CA ILE A 119 17.45 -6.30 -1.79
C ILE A 119 18.72 -5.75 -2.44
N ASP A 120 19.87 -6.24 -1.99
CA ASP A 120 21.12 -6.02 -2.71
C ASP A 120 21.18 -6.96 -3.92
N LEU A 121 20.82 -6.42 -5.09
CA LEU A 121 20.82 -7.16 -6.35
C LEU A 121 22.21 -7.70 -6.71
N LYS A 122 23.30 -7.02 -6.31
CA LYS A 122 24.65 -7.50 -6.61
C LYS A 122 24.96 -8.77 -5.83
N LYS A 123 24.62 -8.80 -4.54
CA LYS A 123 24.74 -10.00 -3.71
C LYS A 123 23.91 -11.15 -4.27
N LEU A 124 22.65 -10.90 -4.62
CA LEU A 124 21.78 -11.93 -5.20
C LEU A 124 22.34 -12.52 -6.50
N VAL A 125 22.86 -11.68 -7.41
CA VAL A 125 23.47 -12.17 -8.65
C VAL A 125 24.73 -12.99 -8.38
N ILE A 126 25.53 -12.61 -7.38
CA ILE A 126 26.69 -13.38 -6.95
C ILE A 126 26.24 -14.73 -6.38
N ASP A 127 25.30 -14.74 -5.43
CA ASP A 127 24.78 -15.96 -4.79
C ASP A 127 24.15 -16.94 -5.79
N PHE A 128 23.41 -16.44 -6.78
CA PHE A 128 22.87 -17.26 -7.87
C PHE A 128 23.98 -17.86 -8.74
N ARG A 129 25.07 -17.13 -8.99
CA ARG A 129 26.22 -17.64 -9.77
C ARG A 129 27.01 -18.70 -8.99
N THR A 130 27.20 -18.54 -7.68
CA THR A 130 27.97 -19.50 -6.85
C THR A 130 27.19 -20.75 -6.48
N ASN A 131 25.86 -20.69 -6.32
CA ASN A 131 25.04 -21.87 -6.01
C ASN A 131 24.61 -22.68 -7.25
N SER A 132 25.05 -22.29 -8.45
CA SER A 132 24.81 -23.00 -9.71
C SER A 132 26.02 -23.85 -10.17
N ILE A 133 26.97 -24.14 -9.26
CA ILE A 133 28.17 -24.97 -9.50
C ILE A 133 28.11 -26.19 -8.59
#